data_AF-A0A1V4S099-F1
#
_entry.id   AF-A0A1V4S099-F1
#
_cell.length_a   1.000
_cell.length_b   1.000
_cell.length_c   1.000
_cell.angle_alpha   90.00
_cell.angle_beta   90.00
_cell.angle_gamma   90.00
#
_symmetry.space_group_name_H-M   'P 1'
#
loop_
_entity.id
_entity.type
_entity.pdbx_description
1 polymer ?
#
loop_
_entity_poly.entity_id
_entity_poly.type
_entity_poly.pdbx_seq_one_letter_code
_entity_poly.pdbx_strand_id
1 'polypeptide(L)'
;MDQVNQKKQVETLEGSWEDYIKAYYEKPASFKSWSGYDLKEIYTPRDRSAEEYEKDIADAGTYPFTRGIHANMFRGRLWTKREVVGIGSPADTHERLEYLAHQGGSGLNTIADVTYEMGLDADHPRAVDEVGLTGVNITSIRDMETLTRDIPLDKVSWSVITASTAASVSMAQYVAVAKDRGYDPAVLRGSIQNDPIHFRYCGFRPACPLDLSIKEQGITAPQEVAFGFGIAMCYIDELIRRGLDIDEFAPRFTFYVSCHIDIFEEVAKIRAARRMWARLMKEKYGARDPRSMQFRFAVHTAGCSLIPQQPLNNIVRISYEALAAVLGGVQSLHCCSYDEPMCLPTEKGHLQALRTQQILAYETGVTNVVDPLGGSYYVESLTDKMEEESLKIMKQVEDIGGMEDAIRTEWLDAQFESEAVKRQKELDSGEKLVVGVNVFTTEQEKSTPLGVQRVSSASAKQQVQEVRELKRTRNMNKLKIAIARLRDDAGERKNVIPAMIEATKAFGTTGELLGTVREVFGYPYDPMEILESPFQ
;
A
#
# COMPACT_ATOMS: atom_id res chain seq x y z
N MET A 1 -24.07 -12.81 63.30
CA MET A 1 -23.65 -13.51 62.06
C MET A 1 -24.39 -12.83 60.93
N ASP A 2 -23.89 -11.65 60.56
CA ASP A 2 -24.50 -10.78 59.56
C ASP A 2 -24.05 -11.19 58.16
N GLN A 3 -25.02 -11.58 57.34
CA GLN A 3 -24.85 -11.69 55.91
C GLN A 3 -24.69 -10.26 55.35
N VAL A 4 -23.46 -9.94 54.95
CA VAL A 4 -23.15 -8.70 54.24
C VAL A 4 -23.85 -8.73 52.89
N ASN A 5 -24.91 -7.96 52.84
CA ASN A 5 -25.73 -7.61 51.70
C ASN A 5 -24.85 -6.81 50.71
N GLN A 6 -24.25 -7.48 49.71
CA GLN A 6 -23.63 -6.80 48.57
C GLN A 6 -24.73 -6.15 47.74
N LYS A 7 -25.11 -4.92 48.10
CA LYS A 7 -25.78 -3.99 47.19
C LYS A 7 -24.85 -3.81 45.99
N LYS A 8 -25.25 -4.35 44.83
CA LYS A 8 -24.80 -3.82 43.55
C LYS A 8 -25.05 -2.32 43.58
N GLN A 9 -23.98 -1.53 43.65
CA GLN A 9 -24.05 -0.13 43.26
C GLN A 9 -24.52 -0.15 41.81
N VAL A 10 -25.78 0.23 41.60
CA VAL A 10 -26.20 0.74 40.31
C VAL A 10 -25.47 2.07 40.23
N GLU A 11 -24.32 2.09 39.54
CA GLU A 11 -23.78 3.33 39.02
C GLU A 11 -24.92 3.97 38.23
N THR A 12 -25.47 5.04 38.78
CA THR A 12 -26.38 5.91 38.06
C THR A 12 -25.63 6.35 36.82
N LEU A 13 -26.10 5.90 35.65
CA LEU A 13 -25.71 6.45 34.36
C LEU A 13 -26.01 7.95 34.41
N GLU A 14 -25.02 8.76 34.77
CA GLU A 14 -25.06 10.22 34.70
C GLU A 14 -24.94 10.65 33.23
N GLY A 15 -25.81 10.12 32.37
CA GLY A 15 -26.07 10.72 31.07
C GLY A 15 -27.02 11.89 31.30
N SER A 16 -26.58 13.11 31.00
CA SER A 16 -27.49 14.26 31.04
C SER A 16 -28.63 14.00 30.04
N TRP A 17 -29.88 14.06 30.49
CA TRP A 17 -31.03 14.04 29.59
C TRP A 17 -30.95 15.17 28.54
N GLU A 18 -30.16 16.22 28.80
CA GLU A 18 -29.85 17.27 27.83
C GLU A 18 -28.99 16.76 26.67
N ASP A 19 -28.00 15.90 26.91
CA ASP A 19 -27.21 15.27 25.85
C ASP A 19 -28.07 14.34 25.01
N TYR A 20 -28.98 13.60 25.65
CA TYR A 20 -29.98 12.78 24.94
C TYR A 20 -30.91 13.63 24.06
N ILE A 21 -31.42 14.76 24.58
CA ILE A 21 -32.29 15.66 23.81
C ILE A 21 -31.49 16.34 22.67
N LYS A 22 -30.24 16.72 22.92
CA LYS A 22 -29.34 17.28 21.89
C LYS A 22 -29.07 16.25 20.79
N ALA A 23 -28.80 14.99 21.15
CA ALA A 23 -28.65 13.89 20.21
C ALA A 23 -29.95 13.62 19.43
N TYR A 24 -31.11 13.72 20.08
CA TYR A 24 -32.43 13.54 19.42
C TYR A 24 -32.67 14.59 18.32
N TYR A 25 -32.15 15.80 18.46
CA TYR A 25 -32.23 16.88 17.47
C TYR A 25 -30.92 17.12 16.71
N GLU A 26 -29.98 16.17 16.77
CA GLU A 26 -28.67 16.29 16.12
C GLU A 26 -28.82 16.43 14.61
N LYS A 27 -28.00 17.31 14.03
CA LYS A 27 -27.85 17.48 12.58
C LYS A 27 -26.41 17.20 12.20
N PRO A 28 -26.14 16.75 10.96
CA PRO A 28 -24.77 16.62 10.47
C PRO A 28 -23.97 17.91 10.70
N ALA A 29 -22.77 17.79 11.24
CA ALA A 29 -21.91 18.94 11.56
C ALA A 29 -21.37 19.65 10.31
N SER A 30 -21.27 18.93 9.19
CA SER A 30 -20.79 19.44 7.91
C SER A 30 -21.46 18.68 6.75
N PHE A 31 -21.66 19.38 5.63
CA PHE A 31 -22.10 18.80 4.35
C PHE A 31 -20.99 18.86 3.29
N LYS A 32 -19.73 18.92 3.74
CA LYS A 32 -18.57 18.84 2.88
C LYS A 32 -18.10 17.39 2.74
N SER A 33 -17.51 17.06 1.59
CA SER A 33 -16.78 15.81 1.42
C SER A 33 -15.53 15.77 2.30
N TRP A 34 -14.90 14.60 2.44
CA TRP A 34 -13.69 14.47 3.25
C TRP A 34 -12.50 15.31 2.74
N SER A 35 -12.41 15.52 1.43
CA SER A 35 -11.47 16.44 0.76
C SER A 35 -11.89 17.92 0.83
N GLY A 36 -13.06 18.23 1.39
CA GLY A 36 -13.50 19.59 1.72
C GLY A 36 -14.42 20.28 0.70
N TYR A 37 -15.02 19.55 -0.24
CA TYR A 37 -15.93 20.11 -1.24
C TYR A 37 -17.35 20.27 -0.72
N ASP A 38 -18.03 21.39 -1.01
CA ASP A 38 -19.45 21.55 -0.68
C ASP A 38 -20.32 20.59 -1.51
N LEU A 39 -21.21 19.84 -0.84
CA LEU A 39 -22.15 18.93 -1.48
C LEU A 39 -23.56 19.54 -1.55
N LYS A 40 -24.28 19.29 -2.65
CA LYS A 40 -25.69 19.67 -2.76
C LYS A 40 -26.54 18.78 -1.85
N GLU A 41 -27.65 19.34 -1.35
CA GLU A 41 -28.66 18.58 -0.61
C GLU A 41 -29.25 17.45 -1.45
N ILE A 42 -29.52 17.72 -2.74
CA ILE A 42 -30.07 16.75 -3.70
C ILE A 42 -29.37 16.94 -5.05
N TYR A 43 -28.93 15.84 -5.65
CA TYR A 43 -28.49 15.77 -7.05
C TYR A 43 -29.61 15.16 -7.91
N THR A 44 -29.80 15.71 -9.10
CA THR A 44 -30.94 15.45 -10.00
C THR A 44 -30.46 15.16 -11.42
N PRO A 45 -31.34 14.72 -12.34
CA PRO A 45 -30.97 14.60 -13.75
C PRO A 45 -30.42 15.89 -14.39
N ARG A 46 -30.64 17.07 -13.80
CA ARG A 46 -30.12 18.35 -14.32
C ARG A 46 -28.64 18.56 -14.04
N ASP A 47 -28.11 17.81 -13.09
CA ASP A 47 -26.70 17.86 -12.71
C ASP A 47 -25.83 17.00 -13.66
N ARG A 48 -26.43 16.46 -14.73
CA ARG A 48 -25.76 15.63 -15.72
C ARG A 48 -26.32 15.84 -17.13
N SER A 49 -25.47 15.81 -18.16
CA SER A 49 -25.93 15.78 -19.55
C SER A 49 -25.95 14.35 -20.11
N ALA A 50 -26.90 14.07 -21.02
CA ALA A 50 -27.01 12.74 -21.66
C ALA A 50 -25.83 12.46 -22.63
N GLU A 51 -25.20 13.51 -23.15
CA GLU A 51 -24.11 13.45 -24.13
C GLU A 51 -22.79 12.96 -23.50
N GLU A 52 -22.67 13.02 -22.17
CA GLU A 52 -21.49 12.59 -21.41
C GLU A 52 -21.37 11.07 -21.24
N TYR A 53 -22.43 10.28 -21.43
CA TYR A 53 -22.38 8.84 -21.14
C TYR A 53 -21.32 8.11 -21.99
N GLU A 54 -21.42 8.20 -23.32
CA GLU A 54 -20.52 7.48 -24.24
C GLU A 54 -19.07 7.97 -24.14
N LYS A 55 -18.88 9.25 -23.82
CA LYS A 55 -17.56 9.88 -23.80
C LYS A 55 -16.81 9.64 -22.49
N ASP A 56 -17.51 9.75 -21.37
CA ASP A 56 -16.90 9.90 -20.05
C ASP A 56 -17.25 8.75 -19.09
N ILE A 57 -18.21 7.88 -19.43
CA ILE A 57 -18.61 6.77 -18.57
C ILE A 57 -18.40 5.43 -19.27
N ALA A 58 -19.09 5.27 -20.40
CA ALA A 58 -19.16 4.08 -21.24
C ALA A 58 -19.52 2.79 -20.47
N ASP A 59 -19.56 1.67 -21.17
CA ASP A 59 -19.77 0.36 -20.55
C ASP A 59 -18.46 -0.15 -19.91
N ALA A 60 -18.57 -0.97 -18.88
CA ALA A 60 -17.40 -1.56 -18.24
C ALA A 60 -16.58 -2.39 -19.24
N GLY A 61 -15.25 -2.37 -19.09
CA GLY A 61 -14.32 -3.02 -20.02
C GLY A 61 -14.12 -2.27 -21.35
N THR A 62 -14.75 -1.12 -21.54
CA THR A 62 -14.55 -0.25 -22.71
C THR A 62 -13.94 1.08 -22.29
N TYR A 63 -13.19 1.73 -23.18
CA TYR A 63 -12.62 3.06 -22.93
C TYR A 63 -13.75 4.07 -22.60
N PRO A 64 -13.62 4.93 -21.59
CA PRO A 64 -12.43 5.21 -20.76
C PRO A 64 -12.35 4.42 -19.44
N PHE A 65 -13.04 3.28 -19.36
CA PHE A 65 -13.03 2.32 -18.25
C PHE A 65 -13.56 2.86 -16.92
N THR A 66 -14.32 3.95 -16.91
CA THR A 66 -14.88 4.58 -15.69
C THR A 66 -15.63 3.56 -14.82
N ARG A 67 -16.44 2.70 -15.46
CA ARG A 67 -17.24 1.64 -14.80
C ARG A 67 -16.46 0.36 -14.46
N GLY A 68 -15.17 0.29 -14.77
CA GLY A 68 -14.29 -0.84 -14.49
C GLY A 68 -13.53 -1.34 -15.72
N ILE A 69 -12.38 -1.97 -15.48
CA ILE A 69 -11.45 -2.43 -16.54
C ILE A 69 -11.88 -3.75 -17.20
N HIS A 70 -12.87 -4.45 -16.64
CA HIS A 70 -13.41 -5.71 -17.17
C HIS A 70 -14.93 -5.62 -17.32
N ALA A 71 -15.48 -6.14 -18.41
CA ALA A 71 -16.91 -6.02 -18.70
C ALA A 71 -17.82 -6.68 -17.64
N ASN A 72 -17.35 -7.76 -17.00
CA ASN A 72 -18.12 -8.50 -16.00
C ASN A 72 -17.60 -8.33 -14.56
N MET A 73 -16.52 -7.54 -14.34
CA MET A 73 -15.87 -7.32 -13.03
C MET A 73 -15.97 -8.52 -12.07
N PHE A 74 -16.62 -8.34 -10.92
CA PHE A 74 -16.71 -9.34 -9.86
C PHE A 74 -17.66 -10.51 -10.16
N ARG A 75 -18.51 -10.40 -11.19
CA ARG A 75 -19.26 -11.56 -11.71
C ARG A 75 -18.35 -12.53 -12.47
N GLY A 76 -17.27 -12.03 -13.06
CA GLY A 76 -16.27 -12.85 -13.71
C GLY A 76 -15.26 -13.41 -12.71
N ARG A 77 -14.68 -12.53 -11.90
CA ARG A 77 -13.68 -12.89 -10.89
C ARG A 77 -13.70 -11.87 -9.76
N LEU A 78 -13.79 -12.34 -8.52
CA LEU A 78 -13.63 -11.50 -7.33
C LEU A 78 -12.26 -10.81 -7.30
N TRP A 79 -12.16 -9.70 -6.58
CA TRP A 79 -10.86 -9.12 -6.25
C TRP A 79 -9.98 -10.12 -5.49
N THR A 80 -8.67 -9.88 -5.56
CA THR A 80 -7.72 -10.67 -4.79
C THR A 80 -7.75 -10.23 -3.34
N LYS A 81 -8.20 -11.12 -2.45
CA LYS A 81 -8.07 -10.97 -0.99
C LYS A 81 -6.61 -11.18 -0.61
N ARG A 82 -5.89 -10.08 -0.36
CA ARG A 82 -4.43 -10.02 -0.30
C ARG A 82 -4.00 -9.25 0.94
N GLU A 83 -4.01 -9.90 2.10
CA GLU A 83 -3.56 -9.28 3.34
C GLU A 83 -2.04 -9.17 3.39
N VAL A 84 -1.55 -8.04 3.93
CA VAL A 84 -0.13 -7.76 4.12
C VAL A 84 0.41 -8.57 5.30
N VAL A 85 1.55 -9.23 5.08
CA VAL A 85 2.22 -10.00 6.13
C VAL A 85 3.70 -9.66 6.14
N GLY A 86 4.20 -9.17 7.26
CA GLY A 86 5.63 -9.03 7.48
C GLY A 86 5.85 -9.05 8.98
N ILE A 87 6.39 -10.15 9.49
CA ILE A 87 6.61 -10.32 10.92
C ILE A 87 7.81 -11.21 11.18
N GLY A 88 8.75 -10.73 11.98
CA GLY A 88 9.88 -11.51 12.45
C GLY A 88 10.74 -12.04 11.31
N SER A 89 11.14 -13.31 11.45
CA SER A 89 11.98 -13.99 10.45
C SER A 89 11.18 -14.38 9.20
N PRO A 90 11.87 -14.72 8.10
CA PRO A 90 11.24 -15.34 6.93
C PRO A 90 10.36 -16.54 7.24
N ALA A 91 10.71 -17.34 8.26
CA ALA A 91 9.92 -18.49 8.69
C ALA A 91 8.62 -18.06 9.39
N ASP A 92 8.69 -17.09 10.32
CA ASP A 92 7.52 -16.55 11.02
C ASP A 92 6.52 -15.94 10.02
N THR A 93 7.03 -15.19 9.03
CA THR A 93 6.23 -14.60 7.95
C THR A 93 5.63 -15.68 7.05
N HIS A 94 6.40 -16.73 6.69
CA HIS A 94 5.90 -17.85 5.90
C HIS A 94 4.73 -18.57 6.58
N GLU A 95 4.84 -18.86 7.88
CA GLU A 95 3.77 -19.50 8.65
C GLU A 95 2.48 -18.66 8.63
N ARG A 96 2.59 -17.34 8.78
CA ARG A 96 1.43 -16.44 8.73
C ARG A 96 0.82 -16.36 7.31
N LEU A 97 1.63 -16.38 6.27
CA LEU A 97 1.16 -16.44 4.88
C LEU A 97 0.38 -17.74 4.62
N GLU A 98 0.93 -18.88 5.04
CA GLU A 98 0.29 -20.18 4.90
C GLU A 98 -1.03 -20.24 5.68
N TYR A 99 -1.05 -19.74 6.92
CA TYR A 99 -2.27 -19.62 7.71
C TYR A 99 -3.36 -18.85 6.95
N LEU A 100 -3.05 -17.65 6.45
CA LEU A 100 -4.03 -16.83 5.74
C LEU A 100 -4.49 -17.45 4.42
N ALA A 101 -3.61 -18.14 3.72
CA ALA A 101 -3.99 -18.92 2.53
C ALA A 101 -5.01 -20.01 2.90
N HIS A 102 -4.78 -20.76 3.98
CA HIS A 102 -5.72 -21.76 4.49
C HIS A 102 -7.04 -21.17 5.00
N GLN A 103 -7.03 -19.90 5.43
CA GLN A 103 -8.24 -19.18 5.85
C GLN A 103 -9.04 -18.55 4.69
N GLY A 104 -8.63 -18.79 3.44
CA GLY A 104 -9.33 -18.33 2.24
C GLY A 104 -8.79 -17.03 1.63
N GLY A 105 -7.55 -16.67 1.96
CA GLY A 105 -6.78 -15.68 1.20
C GLY A 105 -6.56 -16.15 -0.25
N SER A 106 -6.44 -15.21 -1.18
CA SER A 106 -6.34 -15.53 -2.63
C SER A 106 -5.13 -14.90 -3.33
N GLY A 107 -4.28 -14.21 -2.58
CA GLY A 107 -2.99 -13.70 -3.04
C GLY A 107 -2.08 -13.46 -1.84
N LEU A 108 -0.78 -13.63 -2.05
CA LEU A 108 0.22 -13.42 -1.01
C LEU A 108 0.71 -11.97 -1.03
N ASN A 109 0.97 -11.37 0.11
CA ASN A 109 1.54 -10.03 0.19
C ASN A 109 2.52 -9.97 1.33
N THR A 110 3.74 -9.55 1.03
CA THR A 110 4.78 -9.42 2.05
C THR A 110 5.30 -8.02 2.13
N ILE A 111 5.52 -7.51 3.34
CA ILE A 111 6.15 -6.22 3.58
C ILE A 111 7.53 -6.42 4.21
N ALA A 112 8.53 -5.81 3.58
CA ALA A 112 9.90 -5.89 4.08
C ALA A 112 10.09 -5.06 5.35
N ASP A 113 11.03 -5.46 6.19
CA ASP A 113 11.39 -4.68 7.38
C ASP A 113 12.21 -3.44 7.04
N VAL A 114 12.24 -2.49 7.99
CA VAL A 114 12.95 -1.21 7.80
C VAL A 114 14.43 -1.38 7.48
N THR A 115 15.09 -2.33 8.13
CA THR A 115 16.53 -2.53 7.94
C THR A 115 16.84 -3.01 6.52
N TYR A 116 16.04 -3.94 6.00
CA TYR A 116 16.14 -4.41 4.61
C TYR A 116 15.87 -3.31 3.60
N GLU A 117 14.84 -2.49 3.83
CA GLU A 117 14.49 -1.36 2.94
C GLU A 117 15.59 -0.30 2.90
N MET A 118 16.34 -0.12 4.00
CA MET A 118 17.51 0.74 4.03
C MET A 118 18.74 0.11 3.36
N GLY A 119 18.65 -1.14 2.90
CA GLY A 119 19.75 -1.89 2.32
C GLY A 119 20.77 -2.38 3.35
N LEU A 120 20.35 -2.55 4.61
CA LEU A 120 21.17 -3.09 5.68
C LEU A 120 20.94 -4.60 5.83
N ASP A 121 22.03 -5.36 5.92
CA ASP A 121 21.93 -6.77 6.29
C ASP A 121 21.55 -6.92 7.78
N ALA A 122 20.90 -8.03 8.13
CA ALA A 122 20.47 -8.30 9.50
C ALA A 122 21.62 -8.23 10.53
N ASP A 123 22.85 -8.59 10.15
CA ASP A 123 24.02 -8.55 11.03
C ASP A 123 24.70 -7.18 11.15
N HIS A 124 24.18 -6.16 10.45
CA HIS A 124 24.69 -4.80 10.51
C HIS A 124 24.57 -4.21 11.93
N PRO A 125 25.57 -3.46 12.46
CA PRO A 125 25.54 -2.94 13.82
C PRO A 125 24.35 -2.04 14.16
N ARG A 126 23.79 -1.34 13.17
CA ARG A 126 22.57 -0.53 13.32
C ARG A 126 21.26 -1.29 13.12
N ALA A 127 21.33 -2.51 12.58
CA ALA A 127 20.14 -3.30 12.23
C ALA A 127 19.81 -4.40 13.25
N VAL A 128 20.82 -4.94 13.95
CA VAL A 128 20.72 -6.15 14.79
C VAL A 128 19.55 -6.18 15.78
N ASP A 129 19.15 -5.01 16.30
CA ASP A 129 18.06 -4.89 17.27
C ASP A 129 16.70 -4.52 16.63
N GLU A 130 16.67 -4.27 15.32
CA GLU A 130 15.49 -3.88 14.54
C GLU A 130 15.02 -4.95 13.54
N VAL A 131 15.83 -6.01 13.34
CA VAL A 131 15.56 -7.10 12.39
C VAL A 131 14.18 -7.71 12.65
N GLY A 132 13.32 -7.64 11.63
CA GLY A 132 12.00 -8.28 11.64
C GLY A 132 10.93 -7.59 12.51
N LEU A 133 11.22 -6.40 13.07
CA LEU A 133 10.27 -5.71 13.96
C LEU A 133 9.08 -5.11 13.21
N THR A 134 9.30 -4.58 12.01
CA THR A 134 8.30 -3.83 11.21
C THR A 134 7.89 -4.54 9.93
N GLY A 135 8.48 -5.70 9.63
CA GLY A 135 8.28 -6.46 8.41
C GLY A 135 9.12 -7.73 8.40
N VAL A 136 9.26 -8.36 7.24
CA VAL A 136 10.18 -9.50 7.05
C VAL A 136 11.55 -9.01 6.58
N ASN A 137 12.64 -9.46 7.21
CA ASN A 137 13.99 -9.20 6.73
C ASN A 137 14.44 -10.28 5.74
N ILE A 138 14.92 -9.91 4.55
CA ILE A 138 15.32 -10.85 3.48
C ILE A 138 16.80 -10.67 3.09
N THR A 139 17.72 -10.80 4.04
CA THR A 139 19.16 -10.53 3.83
C THR A 139 19.80 -11.34 2.68
N SER A 140 19.36 -12.56 2.42
CA SER A 140 20.00 -13.48 1.48
C SER A 140 19.01 -14.35 0.69
N ILE A 141 19.53 -15.09 -0.30
CA ILE A 141 18.72 -16.08 -1.03
C ILE A 141 18.11 -17.14 -0.09
N ARG A 142 18.77 -17.49 1.02
CA ARG A 142 18.24 -18.48 1.98
C ARG A 142 16.99 -17.97 2.69
N ASP A 143 16.93 -16.68 2.95
CA ASP A 143 15.75 -16.02 3.52
C ASP A 143 14.59 -16.08 2.53
N MET A 144 14.85 -15.77 1.25
CA MET A 144 13.87 -15.90 0.17
C MET A 144 13.41 -17.35 -0.03
N GLU A 145 14.31 -18.32 0.03
CA GLU A 145 13.99 -19.75 -0.03
C GLU A 145 13.07 -20.16 1.11
N THR A 146 13.36 -19.70 2.34
CA THR A 146 12.56 -19.98 3.53
C THR A 146 11.18 -19.34 3.42
N LEU A 147 11.13 -18.06 3.03
CA LEU A 147 9.88 -17.31 2.85
C LEU A 147 8.96 -17.96 1.81
N THR A 148 9.54 -18.57 0.77
CA THR A 148 8.80 -19.16 -0.35
C THR A 148 8.69 -20.69 -0.31
N ARG A 149 9.26 -21.36 0.70
CA ARG A 149 9.60 -22.80 0.70
C ARG A 149 8.61 -23.72 -0.02
N ASP A 150 7.39 -23.78 0.48
CA ASP A 150 6.36 -24.71 -0.01
C ASP A 150 5.28 -24.02 -0.87
N ILE A 151 5.52 -22.78 -1.28
CA ILE A 151 4.59 -21.99 -2.09
C ILE A 151 4.75 -22.35 -3.59
N PRO A 152 3.66 -22.73 -4.29
CA PRO A 152 3.70 -23.02 -5.72
C PRO A 152 3.74 -21.72 -6.55
N LEU A 153 4.95 -21.24 -6.84
CA LEU A 153 5.22 -19.91 -7.41
C LEU A 153 4.55 -19.65 -8.78
N ASP A 154 4.24 -20.69 -9.54
CA ASP A 154 3.54 -20.64 -10.83
C ASP A 154 2.01 -20.54 -10.71
N LYS A 155 1.46 -20.86 -9.54
CA LYS A 155 0.01 -20.93 -9.28
C LYS A 155 -0.50 -19.79 -8.42
N VAL A 156 0.34 -19.21 -7.59
CA VAL A 156 -0.03 -18.07 -6.74
C VAL A 156 0.39 -16.76 -7.37
N SER A 157 -0.30 -15.69 -6.99
CA SER A 157 0.19 -14.34 -7.24
C SER A 157 0.79 -13.78 -5.96
N TRP A 158 2.04 -13.32 -6.01
CA TRP A 158 2.73 -12.74 -4.86
C TRP A 158 3.09 -11.27 -5.09
N SER A 159 2.70 -10.42 -4.14
CA SER A 159 3.09 -9.03 -4.08
C SER A 159 4.16 -8.85 -3.02
N VAL A 160 5.26 -8.17 -3.36
CA VAL A 160 6.34 -7.82 -2.44
C VAL A 160 6.36 -6.30 -2.30
N ILE A 161 5.96 -5.82 -1.12
CA ILE A 161 6.05 -4.43 -0.71
C ILE A 161 7.51 -4.18 -0.34
N THR A 162 8.22 -3.66 -1.32
CA THR A 162 9.57 -3.12 -1.21
C THR A 162 9.64 -1.91 -2.13
N ALA A 163 9.48 -0.71 -1.57
CA ALA A 163 9.49 0.54 -2.35
C ALA A 163 10.90 1.11 -2.52
N SER A 164 11.85 0.70 -1.69
CA SER A 164 13.23 1.18 -1.75
C SER A 164 14.02 0.59 -2.93
N THR A 165 15.29 0.99 -3.02
CA THR A 165 16.27 0.38 -3.94
C THR A 165 16.46 -1.12 -3.73
N ALA A 166 16.10 -1.65 -2.55
CA ALA A 166 16.16 -3.08 -2.26
C ALA A 166 15.18 -3.91 -3.12
N ALA A 167 14.19 -3.28 -3.76
CA ALA A 167 13.26 -3.95 -4.66
C ALA A 167 13.97 -4.73 -5.78
N SER A 168 15.04 -4.14 -6.35
CA SER A 168 15.85 -4.80 -7.39
C SER A 168 16.49 -6.10 -6.89
N VAL A 169 16.95 -6.12 -5.64
CA VAL A 169 17.51 -7.31 -4.99
C VAL A 169 16.41 -8.32 -4.65
N SER A 170 15.26 -7.89 -4.11
CA SER A 170 14.11 -8.77 -3.87
C SER A 170 13.70 -9.51 -5.15
N MET A 171 13.64 -8.78 -6.28
CA MET A 171 13.34 -9.35 -7.59
C MET A 171 14.40 -10.37 -8.02
N ALA A 172 15.69 -10.04 -7.87
CA ALA A 172 16.78 -10.94 -8.21
C ALA A 172 16.76 -12.23 -7.37
N GLN A 173 16.55 -12.11 -6.06
CA GLN A 173 16.38 -13.24 -5.14
C GLN A 173 15.19 -14.12 -5.52
N TYR A 174 14.03 -13.50 -5.76
CA TYR A 174 12.84 -14.25 -6.13
C TYR A 174 13.02 -15.03 -7.45
N VAL A 175 13.59 -14.38 -8.47
CA VAL A 175 13.86 -15.02 -9.77
C VAL A 175 14.94 -16.10 -9.63
N ALA A 176 15.94 -15.91 -8.78
CA ALA A 176 16.96 -16.94 -8.50
C ALA A 176 16.33 -18.19 -7.90
N VAL A 177 15.52 -18.04 -6.86
CA VAL A 177 14.80 -19.14 -6.20
C VAL A 177 13.84 -19.83 -7.16
N ALA A 178 13.09 -19.07 -7.97
CA ALA A 178 12.19 -19.64 -8.97
C ALA A 178 12.95 -20.52 -9.98
N LYS A 179 14.07 -20.03 -10.51
CA LYS A 179 14.92 -20.78 -11.45
C LYS A 179 15.53 -22.03 -10.81
N ASP A 180 15.98 -21.94 -9.55
CA ASP A 180 16.58 -23.08 -8.85
C ASP A 180 15.56 -24.18 -8.55
N ARG A 181 14.28 -23.81 -8.40
CA ARG A 181 13.16 -24.74 -8.30
C ARG A 181 12.59 -25.18 -9.65
N GLY A 182 13.20 -24.78 -10.76
CA GLY A 182 12.81 -25.20 -12.11
C GLY A 182 11.59 -24.48 -12.69
N TYR A 183 11.15 -23.36 -12.11
CA TYR A 183 10.08 -22.53 -12.67
C TYR A 183 10.59 -21.64 -13.81
N ASP A 184 9.75 -21.44 -14.82
CA ASP A 184 9.95 -20.42 -15.85
C ASP A 184 9.57 -19.04 -15.30
N PRO A 185 10.49 -18.05 -15.24
CA PRO A 185 10.17 -16.70 -14.81
C PRO A 185 9.00 -16.05 -15.59
N ALA A 186 8.76 -16.45 -16.84
CA ALA A 186 7.69 -15.89 -17.66
C ALA A 186 6.27 -16.24 -17.17
N VAL A 187 6.11 -17.30 -16.37
CA VAL A 187 4.81 -17.71 -15.82
C VAL A 187 4.54 -17.15 -14.42
N LEU A 188 5.55 -16.58 -13.77
CA LEU A 188 5.41 -15.99 -12.43
C LEU A 188 4.44 -14.82 -12.46
N ARG A 189 3.56 -14.77 -11.46
CA ARG A 189 2.54 -13.72 -11.33
C ARG A 189 2.78 -12.97 -10.04
N GLY A 190 2.86 -11.66 -10.12
CA GLY A 190 3.12 -10.87 -8.95
C GLY A 190 3.31 -9.40 -9.23
N SER A 191 3.62 -8.69 -8.17
CA SER A 191 3.96 -7.27 -8.17
C SER A 191 5.13 -7.05 -7.23
N ILE A 192 5.97 -6.09 -7.56
CA ILE A 192 6.93 -5.53 -6.63
C ILE A 192 6.71 -4.03 -6.64
N GLN A 193 6.73 -3.39 -5.46
CA GLN A 193 6.36 -1.97 -5.37
C GLN A 193 7.35 -1.10 -6.16
N ASN A 194 8.66 -1.25 -5.93
CA ASN A 194 9.73 -0.67 -6.75
C ASN A 194 9.51 0.82 -7.11
N ASP A 195 9.08 1.61 -6.13
CA ASP A 195 8.79 3.03 -6.28
C ASP A 195 9.58 3.84 -5.24
N PRO A 196 10.86 4.15 -5.52
CA PRO A 196 11.69 4.93 -4.60
C PRO A 196 11.24 6.38 -4.44
N ILE A 197 10.48 6.93 -5.39
CA ILE A 197 9.88 8.27 -5.26
C ILE A 197 8.77 8.22 -4.22
N HIS A 198 7.85 7.25 -4.30
CA HIS A 198 6.86 6.99 -3.25
C HIS A 198 7.52 6.71 -1.90
N PHE A 199 8.58 5.91 -1.87
CA PHE A 199 9.34 5.61 -0.64
C PHE A 199 9.86 6.87 0.06
N ARG A 200 10.18 7.95 -0.66
CA ARG A 200 10.59 9.22 -0.03
C ARG A 200 9.48 9.82 0.84
N TYR A 201 8.22 9.69 0.41
CA TYR A 201 7.07 10.35 1.04
C TYR A 201 6.31 9.46 2.02
N CYS A 202 6.32 8.15 1.76
CA CYS A 202 5.66 7.13 2.56
C CYS A 202 6.62 6.28 3.38
N GLY A 203 7.93 6.50 3.21
CA GLY A 203 8.97 5.79 3.93
C GLY A 203 9.06 6.21 5.39
N PHE A 204 9.72 5.34 6.15
CA PHE A 204 9.84 5.31 7.60
C PHE A 204 10.03 6.69 8.24
N ARG A 205 8.95 7.22 8.82
CA ARG A 205 9.03 8.25 9.86
C ARG A 205 9.23 7.59 11.22
N PRO A 206 9.73 8.29 12.26
CA PRO A 206 10.06 7.71 13.57
C PRO A 206 8.94 6.92 14.31
N ALA A 207 7.72 6.84 13.77
CA ALA A 207 6.56 6.21 14.40
C ALA A 207 5.71 5.29 13.48
N CYS A 208 6.07 5.07 12.20
CA CYS A 208 5.23 4.27 11.29
C CYS A 208 6.07 3.30 10.42
N PRO A 209 5.64 2.03 10.22
CA PRO A 209 6.14 1.22 9.11
C PRO A 209 5.84 1.89 7.76
N LEU A 210 6.45 1.37 6.68
CA LEU A 210 6.24 1.87 5.32
C LEU A 210 4.74 1.94 4.96
N ASP A 211 4.26 3.15 4.66
CA ASP A 211 2.89 3.36 4.22
C ASP A 211 2.72 2.96 2.74
N LEU A 212 1.61 2.30 2.42
CA LEU A 212 1.36 1.76 1.07
C LEU A 212 0.81 2.81 0.10
N SER A 213 0.34 3.95 0.57
CA SER A 213 -0.15 5.06 -0.24
C SER A 213 0.31 6.41 0.33
N ILE A 214 0.62 7.35 -0.56
CA ILE A 214 0.87 8.77 -0.22
C ILE A 214 -0.31 9.41 0.51
N LYS A 215 -1.54 8.90 0.35
CA LYS A 215 -2.71 9.42 1.04
C LYS A 215 -2.65 9.26 2.56
N GLU A 216 -1.93 8.27 3.08
CA GLU A 216 -1.75 8.08 4.52
C GLU A 216 -1.08 9.29 5.19
N GLN A 217 -0.36 10.10 4.42
CA GLN A 217 0.28 11.33 4.89
C GLN A 217 -0.68 12.51 5.05
N GLY A 218 -1.99 12.31 4.82
CA GLY A 218 -3.04 13.29 5.11
C GLY A 218 -3.49 14.14 3.92
N ILE A 219 -2.97 13.90 2.71
CA ILE A 219 -3.42 14.58 1.50
C ILE A 219 -4.85 14.18 1.09
N THR A 220 -5.47 15.04 0.29
CA THR A 220 -6.85 14.86 -0.21
C THR A 220 -6.94 13.79 -1.31
N ALA A 221 -8.16 13.35 -1.63
CA ALA A 221 -8.40 12.38 -2.71
C ALA A 221 -7.90 12.88 -4.08
N PRO A 222 -8.15 14.15 -4.50
CA PRO A 222 -7.60 14.64 -5.75
C PRO A 222 -6.08 14.75 -5.80
N GLN A 223 -5.45 15.11 -4.68
CA GLN A 223 -3.99 15.15 -4.55
C GLN A 223 -3.38 13.76 -4.70
N GLU A 224 -3.96 12.72 -4.10
CA GLU A 224 -3.47 11.34 -4.28
C GLU A 224 -3.45 10.94 -5.77
N VAL A 225 -4.52 11.23 -6.50
CA VAL A 225 -4.59 10.95 -7.95
C VAL A 225 -3.56 11.76 -8.72
N ALA A 226 -3.50 13.07 -8.50
CA ALA A 226 -2.60 13.98 -9.22
C ALA A 226 -1.12 13.65 -8.96
N PHE A 227 -0.74 13.44 -7.70
CA PHE A 227 0.63 13.12 -7.31
C PHE A 227 1.01 11.71 -7.74
N GLY A 228 0.13 10.72 -7.56
CA GLY A 228 0.37 9.36 -8.03
C GLY A 228 0.59 9.30 -9.55
N PHE A 229 -0.16 10.08 -10.32
CA PHE A 229 0.02 10.15 -11.77
C PHE A 229 1.29 10.88 -12.15
N GLY A 230 1.61 12.00 -11.48
CA GLY A 230 2.86 12.71 -11.70
C GLY A 230 4.08 11.82 -11.44
N ILE A 231 4.06 11.01 -10.37
CA ILE A 231 5.12 10.04 -10.06
C ILE A 231 5.20 8.96 -11.14
N ALA A 232 4.06 8.41 -11.57
CA ALA A 232 4.02 7.42 -12.66
C ALA A 232 4.58 7.99 -13.98
N MET A 233 4.31 9.26 -14.29
CA MET A 233 4.87 9.93 -15.47
C MET A 233 6.40 10.02 -15.41
N CYS A 234 7.02 10.26 -14.24
CA CYS A 234 8.48 10.22 -14.12
C CYS A 234 9.05 8.88 -14.59
N TYR A 235 8.43 7.76 -14.20
CA TYR A 235 8.86 6.43 -14.63
C TYR A 235 8.59 6.18 -16.11
N ILE A 236 7.40 6.55 -16.60
CA ILE A 236 7.04 6.38 -18.02
C ILE A 236 8.03 7.17 -18.91
N ASP A 237 8.28 8.43 -18.58
CA ASP A 237 9.15 9.33 -19.35
C ASP A 237 10.58 8.79 -19.39
N GLU A 238 11.11 8.25 -18.28
CA GLU A 238 12.43 7.61 -18.24
C GLU A 238 12.49 6.29 -19.04
N LEU A 239 11.44 5.45 -18.99
CA LEU A 239 11.40 4.21 -19.79
C LEU A 239 11.35 4.51 -21.29
N ILE A 240 10.58 5.51 -21.72
CA ILE A 240 10.55 5.99 -23.10
C ILE A 240 11.91 6.59 -23.50
N ARG A 241 12.54 7.37 -22.62
CA ARG A 241 13.89 7.95 -22.84
C ARG A 241 14.94 6.85 -23.06
N ARG A 242 14.77 5.69 -22.42
CA ARG A 242 15.59 4.49 -22.63
C ARG A 242 15.25 3.70 -23.90
N GLY A 243 14.25 4.15 -24.67
CA GLY A 243 13.87 3.60 -25.97
C GLY A 243 12.81 2.50 -25.93
N LEU A 244 12.09 2.32 -24.81
CA LEU A 244 10.99 1.37 -24.71
C LEU A 244 9.70 1.97 -25.28
N ASP A 245 8.93 1.16 -26.00
CA ASP A 245 7.60 1.55 -26.45
C ASP A 245 6.60 1.48 -25.28
N ILE A 246 5.64 2.41 -25.27
CA ILE A 246 4.67 2.55 -24.17
C ILE A 246 3.88 1.26 -23.92
N ASP A 247 3.53 0.53 -24.98
CA ASP A 247 2.71 -0.67 -24.89
C ASP A 247 3.52 -1.91 -24.46
N GLU A 248 4.87 -1.82 -24.38
CA GLU A 248 5.72 -2.90 -23.87
C GLU A 248 5.64 -3.03 -22.33
N PHE A 249 5.43 -1.92 -21.62
CA PHE A 249 5.51 -1.89 -20.15
C PHE A 249 4.25 -1.36 -19.46
N ALA A 250 3.50 -0.43 -20.06
CA ALA A 250 2.30 0.13 -19.43
C ALA A 250 1.23 -0.92 -19.06
N PRO A 251 1.02 -2.01 -19.83
CA PRO A 251 0.13 -3.11 -19.43
C PRO A 251 0.56 -3.86 -18.16
N ARG A 252 1.72 -3.54 -17.59
CA ARG A 252 2.23 -4.10 -16.33
C ARG A 252 2.31 -3.08 -15.19
N PHE A 253 2.13 -1.78 -15.47
CA PHE A 253 2.01 -0.76 -14.43
C PHE A 253 0.81 -1.05 -13.52
N THR A 254 1.01 -0.92 -12.21
CA THR A 254 -0.03 -1.08 -11.20
C THR A 254 0.13 -0.01 -10.13
N PHE A 255 -0.99 0.47 -9.61
CA PHE A 255 -1.01 1.49 -8.57
C PHE A 255 -1.37 0.89 -7.22
N TYR A 256 -0.92 1.54 -6.16
CA TYR A 256 -1.41 1.30 -4.81
C TYR A 256 -2.13 2.56 -4.36
N VAL A 257 -3.38 2.42 -3.91
CA VAL A 257 -4.27 3.54 -3.58
C VAL A 257 -4.84 3.29 -2.19
N SER A 258 -4.96 4.31 -1.35
CA SER A 258 -5.65 4.19 -0.06
C SER A 258 -7.15 4.32 -0.26
N CYS A 259 -7.98 3.70 0.59
CA CYS A 259 -9.42 3.95 0.61
C CYS A 259 -9.83 4.42 2.00
N HIS A 260 -10.21 5.70 2.08
CA HIS A 260 -10.58 6.38 3.32
C HIS A 260 -12.07 6.20 3.68
N ILE A 261 -12.50 6.80 4.80
CA ILE A 261 -13.80 6.55 5.43
C ILE A 261 -15.00 7.10 4.65
N ASP A 262 -14.81 8.08 3.77
CA ASP A 262 -15.88 8.66 2.94
C ASP A 262 -16.14 7.79 1.70
N ILE A 263 -17.14 6.92 1.82
CA ILE A 263 -17.48 5.91 0.81
C ILE A 263 -17.66 6.52 -0.59
N PHE A 264 -18.41 7.62 -0.70
CA PHE A 264 -18.77 8.15 -2.00
C PHE A 264 -17.60 8.92 -2.63
N GLU A 265 -16.84 9.68 -1.82
CA GLU A 265 -15.64 10.35 -2.29
C GLU A 265 -14.61 9.34 -2.81
N GLU A 266 -14.38 8.24 -2.10
CA GLU A 266 -13.41 7.22 -2.50
C GLU A 266 -13.85 6.44 -3.76
N VAL A 267 -15.14 6.14 -3.89
CA VAL A 267 -15.69 5.57 -5.13
C VAL A 267 -15.50 6.52 -6.31
N ALA A 268 -15.83 7.80 -6.13
CA ALA A 268 -15.67 8.82 -7.16
C ALA A 268 -14.20 9.01 -7.56
N LYS A 269 -13.29 9.02 -6.57
CA LYS A 269 -11.83 9.04 -6.77
C LYS A 269 -11.35 7.94 -7.70
N ILE A 270 -11.71 6.70 -7.38
CA ILE A 270 -11.28 5.53 -8.14
C ILE A 270 -11.85 5.55 -9.57
N ARG A 271 -13.11 5.99 -9.75
CA ARG A 271 -13.75 6.12 -11.07
C ARG A 271 -13.07 7.21 -11.90
N ALA A 272 -12.80 8.37 -11.30
CA ALA A 272 -12.12 9.49 -11.94
C ALA A 272 -10.69 9.08 -12.35
N ALA A 273 -9.94 8.43 -11.46
CA ALA A 273 -8.59 7.96 -11.73
C ALA A 273 -8.54 7.03 -12.95
N ARG A 274 -9.47 6.08 -13.10
CA ARG A 274 -9.52 5.22 -14.31
C ARG A 274 -9.68 6.03 -15.59
N ARG A 275 -10.62 6.96 -15.60
CA ARG A 275 -10.92 7.81 -16.75
C ARG A 275 -9.75 8.71 -17.12
N MET A 276 -9.17 9.36 -16.12
CA MET A 276 -8.00 10.23 -16.28
C MET A 276 -6.78 9.44 -16.78
N TRP A 277 -6.52 8.25 -16.23
CA TRP A 277 -5.40 7.41 -16.67
C TRP A 277 -5.56 6.98 -18.12
N ALA A 278 -6.77 6.53 -18.51
CA ALA A 278 -7.04 6.12 -19.88
C ALA A 278 -6.79 7.25 -20.88
N ARG A 279 -7.22 8.47 -20.55
CA ARG A 279 -6.96 9.68 -21.33
C ARG A 279 -5.47 10.02 -21.38
N LEU A 280 -4.80 10.06 -20.23
CA LEU A 280 -3.36 10.35 -20.14
C LEU A 280 -2.54 9.42 -21.04
N MET A 281 -2.78 8.12 -20.93
CA MET A 281 -2.04 7.11 -21.71
C MET A 281 -2.31 7.21 -23.22
N LYS A 282 -3.54 7.51 -23.61
CA LYS A 282 -3.93 7.64 -25.01
C LYS A 282 -3.47 8.95 -25.64
N GLU A 283 -3.68 10.06 -24.95
CA GLU A 283 -3.53 11.42 -25.49
C GLU A 283 -2.10 11.93 -25.36
N LYS A 284 -1.46 11.74 -24.20
CA LYS A 284 -0.07 12.17 -23.97
C LYS A 284 0.93 11.16 -24.50
N TYR A 285 0.73 9.88 -24.19
CA TYR A 285 1.71 8.83 -24.51
C TYR A 285 1.40 8.05 -25.78
N GLY A 286 0.25 8.26 -26.42
CA GLY A 286 -0.09 7.64 -27.69
C GLY A 286 -0.28 6.12 -27.64
N ALA A 287 -0.59 5.57 -26.45
CA ALA A 287 -0.81 4.14 -26.27
C ALA A 287 -1.89 3.62 -27.23
N ARG A 288 -1.67 2.42 -27.79
CA ARG A 288 -2.59 1.80 -28.76
C ARG A 288 -3.23 0.54 -28.19
N ASP A 289 -2.52 -0.16 -27.33
CA ASP A 289 -3.05 -1.29 -26.59
C ASP A 289 -4.04 -0.81 -25.50
N PRO A 290 -5.31 -1.24 -25.52
CA PRO A 290 -6.26 -0.91 -24.47
C PRO A 290 -5.78 -1.31 -23.06
N ARG A 291 -4.93 -2.34 -22.93
CA ARG A 291 -4.37 -2.78 -21.64
C ARG A 291 -3.44 -1.75 -21.01
N SER A 292 -2.79 -0.91 -21.81
CA SER A 292 -1.97 0.22 -21.34
C SER A 292 -2.82 1.33 -20.72
N MET A 293 -4.06 1.47 -21.20
CA MET A 293 -5.04 2.48 -20.73
C MET A 293 -5.82 2.00 -19.50
N GLN A 294 -5.66 0.75 -19.07
CA GLN A 294 -6.34 0.20 -17.89
C GLN A 294 -5.60 0.58 -16.61
N PHE A 295 -6.20 1.44 -15.81
CA PHE A 295 -5.72 1.73 -14.46
C PHE A 295 -6.02 0.54 -13.54
N ARG A 296 -4.99 -0.29 -13.32
CA ARG A 296 -4.99 -1.44 -12.43
C ARG A 296 -4.42 -1.03 -11.09
N PHE A 297 -5.15 -1.31 -10.01
CA PHE A 297 -4.75 -0.86 -8.68
C PHE A 297 -5.07 -1.89 -7.59
N ALA A 298 -4.24 -1.86 -6.56
CA ALA A 298 -4.51 -2.47 -5.27
C ALA A 298 -4.95 -1.38 -4.29
N VAL A 299 -5.77 -1.78 -3.30
CA VAL A 299 -6.19 -0.91 -2.21
C VAL A 299 -5.66 -1.41 -0.88
N HIS A 300 -5.17 -0.46 -0.09
CA HIS A 300 -5.08 -0.55 1.36
C HIS A 300 -6.25 0.25 1.94
N THR A 301 -7.03 -0.30 2.85
CA THR A 301 -7.92 0.55 3.67
C THR A 301 -7.06 1.54 4.48
N ALA A 302 -7.60 2.71 4.81
CA ALA A 302 -6.76 3.79 5.34
C ALA A 302 -6.34 3.54 6.80
N GLY A 303 -5.08 3.18 7.03
CA GLY A 303 -4.51 3.04 8.37
C GLY A 303 -4.62 4.32 9.19
N CYS A 304 -4.43 5.48 8.55
CA CYS A 304 -4.56 6.81 9.18
C CYS A 304 -5.99 7.21 9.59
N SER A 305 -7.01 6.40 9.28
CA SER A 305 -8.39 6.58 9.76
C SER A 305 -8.65 5.81 11.07
N LEU A 306 -7.78 4.87 11.40
CA LEU A 306 -7.92 3.94 12.52
C LEU A 306 -7.31 4.54 13.78
N ILE A 307 -7.97 4.27 14.90
CA ILE A 307 -7.74 5.00 16.15
C ILE A 307 -7.41 3.99 17.27
N PRO A 308 -6.42 4.25 18.14
CA PRO A 308 -6.09 3.33 19.23
C PRO A 308 -7.14 3.30 20.35
N GLN A 309 -7.88 4.40 20.56
CA GLN A 309 -9.03 4.46 21.45
C GLN A 309 -10.24 3.74 20.84
N GLN A 310 -10.98 2.99 21.65
CA GLN A 310 -12.14 2.19 21.22
C GLN A 310 -11.82 1.34 19.98
N PRO A 311 -10.78 0.49 20.01
CA PRO A 311 -10.21 -0.12 18.80
C PRO A 311 -11.17 -1.07 18.08
N LEU A 312 -12.23 -1.56 18.73
CA LEU A 312 -13.27 -2.34 18.04
C LEU A 312 -14.09 -1.52 17.04
N ASN A 313 -14.15 -0.18 17.18
CA ASN A 313 -14.76 0.69 16.18
C ASN A 313 -13.99 0.64 14.85
N ASN A 314 -12.70 0.30 14.87
CA ASN A 314 -11.91 0.15 13.64
C ASN A 314 -12.44 -0.98 12.75
N ILE A 315 -13.02 -2.04 13.31
CA ILE A 315 -13.68 -3.11 12.52
C ILE A 315 -14.76 -2.53 11.61
N VAL A 316 -15.54 -1.56 12.13
CA VAL A 316 -16.60 -0.89 11.39
C VAL A 316 -16.03 0.05 10.34
N ARG A 317 -15.00 0.85 10.70
CA ARG A 317 -14.30 1.75 9.76
C ARG A 317 -13.75 0.98 8.56
N ILE A 318 -12.97 -0.07 8.83
CA ILE A 318 -12.38 -0.96 7.82
C ILE A 318 -13.47 -1.56 6.92
N SER A 319 -14.63 -1.92 7.48
CA SER A 319 -15.74 -2.50 6.69
C SER A 319 -16.31 -1.49 5.69
N TYR A 320 -16.41 -0.22 6.04
CA TYR A 320 -16.86 0.84 5.13
C TYR A 320 -15.81 1.21 4.09
N GLU A 321 -14.54 1.28 4.49
CA GLU A 321 -13.42 1.51 3.58
C GLU A 321 -13.29 0.38 2.55
N ALA A 322 -13.39 -0.87 3.00
CA ALA A 322 -13.39 -2.04 2.13
C ALA A 322 -14.61 -2.04 1.18
N LEU A 323 -15.79 -1.65 1.68
CA LEU A 323 -16.99 -1.51 0.84
C LEU A 323 -16.78 -0.45 -0.25
N ALA A 324 -16.20 0.70 0.09
CA ALA A 324 -15.90 1.76 -0.86
C ALA A 324 -14.89 1.31 -1.93
N ALA A 325 -13.85 0.59 -1.54
CA ALA A 325 -12.88 0.00 -2.47
C ALA A 325 -13.54 -1.00 -3.44
N VAL A 326 -14.45 -1.84 -2.92
CA VAL A 326 -15.21 -2.81 -3.73
C VAL A 326 -16.17 -2.10 -4.67
N LEU A 327 -16.96 -1.13 -4.19
CA LEU A 327 -17.86 -0.33 -5.04
C LEU A 327 -17.08 0.46 -6.10
N GLY A 328 -15.86 0.90 -5.77
CA GLY A 328 -14.92 1.52 -6.71
C GLY A 328 -14.36 0.54 -7.74
N GLY A 329 -14.48 -0.78 -7.56
CA GLY A 329 -14.02 -1.79 -8.52
C GLY A 329 -12.54 -2.15 -8.39
N VAL A 330 -12.05 -2.36 -7.16
CA VAL A 330 -10.66 -2.78 -6.84
C VAL A 330 -10.24 -4.13 -7.44
N GLN A 331 -8.96 -4.30 -7.81
CA GLN A 331 -8.42 -5.59 -8.29
C GLN A 331 -7.81 -6.46 -7.18
N SER A 332 -7.21 -5.83 -6.18
CA SER A 332 -6.58 -6.49 -5.02
C SER A 332 -6.82 -5.65 -3.77
N LEU A 333 -7.28 -6.26 -2.68
CA LEU A 333 -7.65 -5.54 -1.46
C LEU A 333 -6.91 -6.13 -0.25
N HIS A 334 -6.28 -5.23 0.49
CA HIS A 334 -5.81 -5.45 1.85
C HIS A 334 -6.71 -4.63 2.78
N CYS A 335 -7.24 -5.29 3.80
CA CYS A 335 -7.90 -4.62 4.90
C CYS A 335 -6.89 -4.51 6.05
N CYS A 336 -6.71 -3.32 6.59
CA CYS A 336 -6.05 -3.16 7.89
C CYS A 336 -6.76 -4.04 8.93
N SER A 337 -6.09 -4.29 10.03
CA SER A 337 -6.72 -4.92 11.19
C SER A 337 -7.12 -3.88 12.22
N TYR A 338 -8.01 -4.26 13.13
CA TYR A 338 -8.47 -3.36 14.21
C TYR A 338 -7.32 -2.85 15.11
N ASP A 339 -6.20 -3.60 15.16
CA ASP A 339 -4.98 -3.33 15.94
C ASP A 339 -3.92 -2.50 15.20
N GLU A 340 -4.21 -2.03 13.98
CA GLU A 340 -3.32 -1.18 13.15
C GLU A 340 -2.61 -0.05 13.92
N PRO A 341 -3.30 0.81 14.70
CA PRO A 341 -2.63 1.93 15.39
C PRO A 341 -1.85 1.52 16.65
N MET A 342 -1.78 0.22 16.97
CA MET A 342 -1.19 -0.29 18.20
C MET A 342 0.00 -1.23 17.97
N CYS A 343 -0.09 -2.13 17.01
CA CYS A 343 0.96 -3.10 16.70
C CYS A 343 0.77 -3.69 15.31
N LEU A 344 1.76 -4.47 14.85
CA LEU A 344 1.53 -5.37 13.71
C LEU A 344 0.31 -6.27 13.97
N PRO A 345 -0.39 -6.72 12.92
CA PRO A 345 -1.62 -7.47 13.13
C PRO A 345 -1.40 -8.79 13.89
N THR A 346 -2.22 -9.00 14.91
CA THR A 346 -2.35 -10.33 15.53
C THR A 346 -2.94 -11.33 14.54
N GLU A 347 -2.76 -12.64 14.77
CA GLU A 347 -3.42 -13.66 13.95
C GLU A 347 -4.94 -13.47 13.91
N LYS A 348 -5.55 -13.11 15.05
CA LYS A 348 -6.99 -12.83 15.14
C LYS A 348 -7.39 -11.56 14.39
N GLY A 349 -6.58 -10.50 14.46
CA GLY A 349 -6.79 -9.27 13.70
C GLY A 349 -6.75 -9.53 12.19
N HIS A 350 -5.73 -10.24 11.72
CA HIS A 350 -5.62 -10.70 10.33
C HIS A 350 -6.80 -11.56 9.87
N LEU A 351 -7.24 -12.51 10.71
CA LEU A 351 -8.40 -13.33 10.39
C LEU A 351 -9.67 -12.47 10.25
N GLN A 352 -9.85 -11.51 11.16
CA GLN A 352 -11.01 -10.60 11.13
C GLN A 352 -11.00 -9.73 9.87
N ALA A 353 -9.85 -9.14 9.50
CA ALA A 353 -9.69 -8.37 8.27
C ALA A 353 -10.06 -9.20 7.02
N LEU A 354 -9.59 -10.45 6.95
CA LEU A 354 -9.93 -11.37 5.87
C LEU A 354 -11.43 -11.71 5.85
N ARG A 355 -12.06 -11.88 7.02
CA ARG A 355 -13.51 -12.14 7.13
C ARG A 355 -14.32 -10.94 6.64
N THR A 356 -13.90 -9.70 6.89
CA THR A 356 -14.54 -8.51 6.31
C THR A 356 -14.62 -8.61 4.79
N GLN A 357 -13.51 -8.98 4.12
CA GLN A 357 -13.53 -9.16 2.67
C GLN A 357 -14.45 -10.31 2.22
N GLN A 358 -14.49 -11.41 2.97
CA GLN A 358 -15.30 -12.58 2.63
C GLN A 358 -16.80 -12.30 2.80
N ILE A 359 -17.20 -11.60 3.86
CA ILE A 359 -18.59 -11.15 4.05
C ILE A 359 -19.00 -10.24 2.89
N LEU A 360 -18.16 -9.25 2.53
CA LEU A 360 -18.40 -8.40 1.36
C LEU A 360 -18.58 -9.22 0.08
N ALA A 361 -17.69 -10.19 -0.16
CA ALA A 361 -17.69 -10.98 -1.39
C ALA A 361 -18.90 -11.93 -1.51
N TYR A 362 -19.35 -12.52 -0.40
CA TYR A 362 -20.26 -13.66 -0.43
C TYR A 362 -21.65 -13.39 0.16
N GLU A 363 -21.82 -12.38 1.01
CA GLU A 363 -23.09 -12.16 1.74
C GLU A 363 -23.83 -10.88 1.29
N THR A 364 -23.10 -9.83 0.92
CA THR A 364 -23.71 -8.50 0.71
C THR A 364 -24.39 -8.32 -0.66
N GLY A 365 -24.05 -9.17 -1.63
CA GLY A 365 -24.54 -9.05 -3.01
C GLY A 365 -23.90 -7.91 -3.83
N VAL A 366 -22.92 -7.19 -3.28
CA VAL A 366 -22.22 -6.08 -3.98
C VAL A 366 -21.53 -6.51 -5.27
N THR A 367 -21.22 -7.81 -5.41
CA THR A 367 -20.55 -8.41 -6.56
C THR A 367 -21.51 -8.75 -7.72
N ASN A 368 -22.82 -8.67 -7.50
CA ASN A 368 -23.83 -9.12 -8.44
C ASN A 368 -24.01 -8.20 -9.66
N VAL A 369 -23.66 -6.91 -9.52
CA VAL A 369 -23.83 -5.87 -10.55
C VAL A 369 -22.52 -5.11 -10.73
N VAL A 370 -22.17 -4.83 -11.98
CA VAL A 370 -20.98 -4.04 -12.31
C VAL A 370 -21.27 -2.57 -12.07
N ASP A 371 -20.37 -1.87 -11.37
CA ASP A 371 -20.47 -0.44 -11.05
C ASP A 371 -21.90 -0.05 -10.62
N PRO A 372 -22.40 -0.59 -9.48
CA PRO A 372 -23.79 -0.43 -9.06
C PRO A 372 -24.16 1.03 -8.74
N LEU A 373 -23.15 1.89 -8.56
CA LEU A 373 -23.32 3.33 -8.35
C LEU A 373 -23.31 4.14 -9.66
N GLY A 374 -23.01 3.51 -10.79
CA GLY A 374 -23.08 4.15 -12.11
C GLY A 374 -24.50 4.62 -12.41
N GLY A 375 -24.64 5.89 -12.80
CA GLY A 375 -25.91 6.57 -13.00
C GLY A 375 -26.42 7.35 -11.78
N SER A 376 -25.83 7.17 -10.59
CA SER A 376 -26.16 8.00 -9.42
C SER A 376 -25.76 9.45 -9.67
N TYR A 377 -26.72 10.38 -9.68
CA TYR A 377 -26.45 11.80 -9.96
C TYR A 377 -25.35 12.37 -9.06
N TYR A 378 -25.32 11.96 -7.78
CA TYR A 378 -24.29 12.38 -6.84
C TYR A 378 -22.91 11.81 -7.19
N VAL A 379 -22.79 10.49 -7.33
CA VAL A 379 -21.48 9.84 -7.57
C VAL A 379 -20.88 10.28 -8.89
N GLU A 380 -21.70 10.49 -9.91
CA GLU A 380 -21.27 10.98 -11.22
C GLU A 380 -20.76 12.41 -11.14
N SER A 381 -21.55 13.32 -10.55
CA SER A 381 -21.12 14.70 -10.33
C SER A 381 -19.83 14.79 -9.50
N LEU A 382 -19.71 13.94 -8.46
CA LEU A 382 -18.52 13.89 -7.62
C LEU A 382 -17.31 13.32 -8.37
N THR A 383 -17.52 12.37 -9.29
CA THR A 383 -16.46 11.82 -10.16
C THR A 383 -15.93 12.90 -11.09
N ASP A 384 -16.81 13.70 -11.69
CA ASP A 384 -16.41 14.82 -12.56
C ASP A 384 -15.70 15.90 -11.75
N LYS A 385 -16.19 16.20 -10.54
CA LYS A 385 -15.53 17.15 -9.65
C LYS A 385 -14.14 16.70 -9.23
N MET A 386 -14.00 15.42 -8.90
CA MET A 386 -12.71 14.83 -8.55
C MET A 386 -11.71 14.96 -9.70
N GLU A 387 -12.13 14.65 -10.94
CA GLU A 387 -11.28 14.84 -12.11
C GLU A 387 -10.90 16.31 -12.32
N GLU A 388 -11.86 17.23 -12.21
CA GLU A 388 -11.62 18.67 -12.34
C GLU A 388 -10.53 19.14 -11.36
N GLU A 389 -10.63 18.75 -10.08
CA GLU A 389 -9.70 19.15 -9.04
C GLU A 389 -8.33 18.48 -9.19
N SER A 390 -8.30 17.19 -9.54
CA SER A 390 -7.03 16.50 -9.83
C SER A 390 -6.30 17.12 -11.02
N LEU A 391 -7.01 17.49 -12.09
CA LEU A 391 -6.42 18.17 -13.25
C LEU A 391 -5.85 19.56 -12.88
N LYS A 392 -6.51 20.31 -11.98
CA LYS A 392 -5.96 21.58 -11.49
C LYS A 392 -4.64 21.38 -10.75
N ILE A 393 -4.56 20.36 -9.90
CA ILE A 393 -3.33 20.05 -9.16
C ILE A 393 -2.23 19.56 -10.12
N MET A 394 -2.57 18.71 -11.09
CA MET A 394 -1.60 18.29 -12.12
C MET A 394 -1.06 19.48 -12.90
N LYS A 395 -1.90 20.46 -13.24
CA LYS A 395 -1.47 21.69 -13.89
C LYS A 395 -0.51 22.51 -13.01
N GLN A 396 -0.77 22.61 -11.70
CA GLN A 396 0.16 23.29 -10.79
C GLN A 396 1.53 22.61 -10.77
N VAL A 397 1.57 21.27 -10.78
CA VAL A 397 2.82 20.50 -10.88
C VAL A 397 3.52 20.78 -12.21
N GLU A 398 2.78 20.84 -13.32
CA GLU A 398 3.33 21.21 -14.64
C GLU A 398 3.91 22.64 -14.65
N ASP A 399 3.20 23.61 -14.07
CA ASP A 399 3.64 25.02 -13.99
C ASP A 399 4.95 25.20 -13.19
N ILE A 400 5.29 24.27 -12.30
CA ILE A 400 6.54 24.26 -11.51
C ILE A 400 7.71 23.61 -12.28
N GLY A 401 7.44 22.93 -13.39
CA GLY A 401 8.43 22.19 -14.19
C GLY A 401 8.20 20.68 -14.22
N GLY A 402 7.09 20.19 -13.69
CA GLY A 402 6.75 18.77 -13.61
C GLY A 402 7.07 18.15 -12.26
N MET A 403 6.77 16.85 -12.12
CA MET A 403 6.87 16.15 -10.84
C MET A 403 8.31 16.07 -10.31
N GLU A 404 9.31 15.88 -11.19
CA GLU A 404 10.73 15.90 -10.79
C GLU A 404 11.12 17.23 -10.12
N ASP A 405 10.67 18.36 -10.67
CA ASP A 405 10.92 19.68 -10.12
C ASP A 405 10.09 19.96 -8.87
N ALA A 406 8.86 19.46 -8.79
CA ALA A 406 8.04 19.54 -7.59
C ALA A 406 8.69 18.81 -6.39
N ILE A 407 9.37 17.68 -6.64
CA ILE A 407 10.15 16.94 -5.63
C ILE A 407 11.43 17.70 -5.29
N ARG A 408 12.20 18.14 -6.30
CA ARG A 408 13.49 18.81 -6.12
C ARG A 408 13.39 20.14 -5.36
N THR A 409 12.31 20.88 -5.58
CA THR A 409 12.04 22.17 -4.93
C THR A 409 11.30 22.03 -3.61
N GLU A 410 11.05 20.79 -3.15
CA GLU A 410 10.29 20.46 -1.93
C GLU A 410 8.86 21.05 -1.93
N TRP A 411 8.33 21.42 -3.10
CA TRP A 411 6.96 21.88 -3.22
C TRP A 411 5.98 20.78 -2.83
N LEU A 412 6.26 19.55 -3.25
CA LEU A 412 5.43 18.39 -2.92
C LEU A 412 5.42 18.14 -1.41
N ASP A 413 6.58 18.16 -0.77
CA ASP A 413 6.77 18.05 0.68
C ASP A 413 5.93 19.11 1.43
N ALA A 414 5.96 20.37 0.97
CA ALA A 414 5.15 21.45 1.52
C ALA A 414 3.63 21.22 1.38
N GLN A 415 3.15 20.57 0.30
CA GLN A 415 1.74 20.21 0.15
C GLN A 415 1.30 19.19 1.20
N PHE A 416 2.13 18.16 1.43
CA PHE A 416 1.86 17.15 2.46
C PHE A 416 1.76 17.79 3.85
N GLU A 417 2.72 18.64 4.22
CA GLU A 417 2.72 19.32 5.52
C GLU A 417 1.51 20.24 5.70
N SER A 418 1.16 21.02 4.66
CA SER A 418 0.02 21.93 4.70
C SER A 418 -1.30 21.20 4.96
N GLU A 419 -1.55 20.09 4.27
CA GLU A 419 -2.78 19.30 4.47
C GLU A 419 -2.79 18.57 5.81
N ALA A 420 -1.64 18.05 6.27
CA ALA A 420 -1.54 17.44 7.59
C ALA A 420 -1.89 18.44 8.70
N VAL A 421 -1.34 19.66 8.64
CA VAL A 421 -1.64 20.74 9.60
C VAL A 421 -3.11 21.16 9.53
N LYS A 422 -3.66 21.30 8.33
CA LYS A 422 -5.07 21.64 8.13
C LYS A 422 -5.99 20.57 8.75
N ARG A 423 -5.73 19.29 8.46
CA ARG A 423 -6.50 18.17 9.01
C ARG A 423 -6.43 18.13 10.53
N GLN A 424 -5.25 18.35 11.13
CA GLN A 424 -5.13 18.39 12.57
C GLN A 424 -5.97 19.53 13.18
N LYS A 425 -5.96 20.73 12.57
CA LYS A 425 -6.82 21.85 12.99
C LYS A 425 -8.31 21.54 12.87
N GLU A 426 -8.74 20.87 11.81
CA GLU A 426 -10.13 20.44 11.63
C GLU A 426 -10.56 19.45 12.74
N LEU A 427 -9.67 18.56 13.15
CA LEU A 427 -9.90 17.62 14.26
C LEU A 427 -9.95 18.32 15.62
N ASP A 428 -8.99 19.20 15.89
CA ASP A 428 -8.86 19.92 17.17
C ASP A 428 -10.01 20.91 17.39
N SER A 429 -10.49 21.54 16.31
CA SER A 429 -11.62 22.48 16.36
C SER A 429 -12.99 21.78 16.40
N GLY A 430 -13.05 20.48 16.14
CA GLY A 430 -14.29 19.73 16.01
C GLY A 430 -15.05 19.97 14.70
N GLU A 431 -14.42 20.59 13.69
CA GLU A 431 -14.98 20.65 12.33
C GLU A 431 -15.07 19.24 11.72
N LYS A 432 -14.07 18.39 11.98
CA LYS A 432 -14.11 16.95 11.69
C LYS A 432 -14.29 16.16 12.97
N LEU A 433 -15.39 15.42 13.05
CA LEU A 433 -15.73 14.59 14.19
C LEU A 433 -15.16 13.18 14.04
N VAL A 434 -14.55 12.65 15.11
CA VAL A 434 -13.99 11.30 15.18
C VAL A 434 -14.45 10.63 16.48
N VAL A 435 -15.27 9.59 16.31
CA VAL A 435 -15.82 8.76 17.39
C VAL A 435 -14.71 8.10 18.20
N GLY A 436 -14.74 8.29 19.52
CA GLY A 436 -13.75 7.78 20.45
C GLY A 436 -12.53 8.69 20.63
N VAL A 437 -12.45 9.82 19.93
CA VAL A 437 -11.35 10.80 20.03
C VAL A 437 -11.84 12.16 20.51
N ASN A 438 -12.58 12.88 19.67
CA ASN A 438 -13.09 14.22 20.00
C ASN A 438 -14.61 14.23 20.25
N VAL A 439 -15.31 13.14 19.94
CA VAL A 439 -16.72 12.90 20.28
C VAL A 439 -16.95 11.48 20.76
N PHE A 440 -17.96 11.29 21.62
CA PHE A 440 -18.33 9.98 22.19
C PHE A 440 -17.16 9.25 22.85
N THR A 441 -16.35 9.98 23.61
CA THR A 441 -15.23 9.44 24.38
C THR A 441 -15.74 8.69 25.62
N THR A 442 -14.99 7.68 26.03
CA THR A 442 -15.25 6.88 27.23
C THR A 442 -14.00 6.81 28.09
N GLU A 443 -14.08 6.17 29.26
CA GLU A 443 -12.87 5.83 30.01
C GLU A 443 -11.89 5.03 29.14
N GLN A 444 -10.61 5.33 29.29
CA GLN A 444 -9.55 4.69 28.52
C GLN A 444 -9.47 3.19 28.79
N GLU A 445 -9.32 2.41 27.73
CA GLU A 445 -9.17 0.96 27.83
C GLU A 445 -7.91 0.57 28.60
N LYS A 446 -8.05 -0.40 29.50
CA LYS A 446 -6.92 -0.97 30.27
C LYS A 446 -6.23 -2.14 29.57
N SER A 447 -6.80 -2.63 28.48
CA SER A 447 -6.30 -3.76 27.72
C SER A 447 -6.71 -3.68 26.26
N THR A 448 -5.84 -4.12 25.36
CA THR A 448 -6.15 -4.24 23.94
C THR A 448 -7.05 -5.45 23.69
N PRO A 449 -8.27 -5.28 23.14
CA PRO A 449 -9.12 -6.39 22.75
C PRO A 449 -8.37 -7.32 21.79
N LEU A 450 -8.58 -8.63 21.87
CA LEU A 450 -7.93 -9.66 21.03
C LEU A 450 -6.39 -9.78 21.11
N GLY A 451 -5.71 -8.93 21.90
CA GLY A 451 -4.29 -9.06 22.25
C GLY A 451 -3.39 -8.12 21.44
N VAL A 452 -2.07 -8.28 21.61
CA VAL A 452 -1.03 -7.48 20.94
C VAL A 452 -0.02 -8.43 20.33
N GLN A 453 0.34 -8.20 19.07
CA GLN A 453 1.38 -8.97 18.40
C GLN A 453 2.75 -8.58 18.95
N ARG A 454 3.55 -9.57 19.32
CA ARG A 454 4.94 -9.39 19.73
C ARG A 454 5.85 -10.14 18.77
N VAL A 455 6.92 -9.50 18.35
CA VAL A 455 7.94 -10.11 17.50
C VAL A 455 8.93 -10.87 18.39
N SER A 456 9.29 -12.09 17.99
CA SER A 456 10.23 -12.94 18.71
C SER A 456 11.66 -12.40 18.60
N SER A 457 12.24 -11.96 19.71
CA SER A 457 13.66 -11.58 19.75
C SER A 457 14.59 -12.78 19.54
N ALA A 458 14.11 -14.00 19.79
CA ALA A 458 14.86 -15.22 19.50
C ALA A 458 14.98 -15.45 17.99
N SER A 459 13.88 -15.26 17.24
CA SER A 459 13.88 -15.41 15.78
C SER A 459 14.81 -14.40 15.10
N ALA A 460 14.77 -13.13 15.54
CA ALA A 460 15.68 -12.09 15.05
C ALA A 460 17.16 -12.45 15.32
N LYS A 461 17.49 -12.86 16.56
CA LYS A 461 18.85 -13.27 16.93
C LYS A 461 19.32 -14.49 16.13
N GLN A 462 18.43 -15.45 15.88
CA GLN A 462 18.74 -16.61 15.07
C GLN A 462 19.07 -16.20 13.63
N GLN A 463 18.26 -15.35 13.00
CA GLN A 463 18.52 -14.87 11.65
C GLN A 463 19.88 -14.15 11.56
N VAL A 464 20.21 -13.29 12.53
CA VAL A 464 21.52 -12.62 12.60
C VAL A 464 22.67 -13.62 12.65
N GLN A 465 22.54 -14.69 13.43
CA GLN A 465 23.55 -15.74 13.52
C GLN A 465 23.69 -16.51 12.20
N GLU A 466 22.57 -16.81 11.54
CA GLU A 466 22.56 -17.50 10.24
C GLU A 466 23.22 -16.66 9.14
N VAL A 467 23.00 -15.35 9.12
CA VAL A 467 23.66 -14.42 8.18
C VAL A 467 25.17 -14.35 8.44
N ARG A 468 25.59 -14.25 9.70
CA ARG A 468 27.03 -14.26 10.05
C ARG A 468 27.71 -15.56 9.62
N GLU A 469 27.05 -16.69 9.85
CA GLU A 469 27.54 -18.00 9.45
C GLU A 469 27.58 -18.16 7.93
N LEU A 470 26.57 -17.64 7.21
CA LEU A 470 26.55 -17.60 5.75
C LEU A 470 27.77 -16.84 5.21
N LYS A 471 28.02 -15.62 5.72
CA LYS A 471 29.17 -14.79 5.32
C LYS A 471 30.50 -15.49 5.60
N ARG A 472 30.61 -16.24 6.70
CA ARG A 472 31.81 -17.01 7.08
C ARG A 472 32.07 -18.23 6.20
N THR A 473 31.02 -18.92 5.75
CA THR A 473 31.13 -20.24 5.10
C THR A 473 30.97 -20.25 3.59
N ARG A 474 30.40 -19.21 3.00
CA ARG A 474 30.20 -19.12 1.54
C ARG A 474 31.51 -19.09 0.75
N ASN A 475 31.42 -19.39 -0.54
CA ASN A 475 32.56 -19.32 -1.45
C ASN A 475 32.84 -17.87 -1.86
N MET A 476 33.78 -17.22 -1.17
CA MET A 476 34.16 -15.83 -1.44
C MET A 476 34.70 -15.58 -2.85
N ASN A 477 35.39 -16.54 -3.47
CA ASN A 477 35.91 -16.36 -4.83
C ASN A 477 34.78 -16.27 -5.86
N LYS A 478 33.77 -17.14 -5.74
CA LYS A 478 32.57 -17.08 -6.60
C LYS A 478 31.83 -15.76 -6.41
N LEU A 479 31.66 -15.31 -5.17
CA LEU A 479 30.99 -14.04 -4.87
C LEU A 479 31.75 -12.85 -5.46
N LYS A 480 33.07 -12.78 -5.28
CA LYS A 480 33.90 -11.69 -5.84
C LYS A 480 33.76 -11.57 -7.36
N ILE A 481 33.73 -12.70 -8.08
CA ILE A 481 33.52 -12.71 -9.54
C ILE A 481 32.14 -12.15 -9.90
N ALA A 482 31.08 -12.59 -9.21
CA ALA A 482 29.73 -12.12 -9.47
C ALA A 482 29.54 -10.63 -9.13
N ILE A 483 30.14 -10.16 -8.03
CA ILE A 483 30.13 -8.75 -7.62
C ILE A 483 30.91 -7.87 -8.61
N ALA A 484 32.05 -8.35 -9.12
CA ALA A 484 32.81 -7.62 -10.14
C ALA A 484 31.94 -7.41 -11.41
N ARG A 485 31.23 -8.44 -11.85
CA ARG A 485 30.28 -8.30 -12.96
C ARG A 485 29.16 -7.30 -12.65
N LEU A 486 28.58 -7.34 -11.45
CA LEU A 486 27.55 -6.38 -11.03
C LEU A 486 28.09 -4.94 -11.07
N ARG A 487 29.32 -4.74 -10.61
CA ARG A 487 30.01 -3.45 -10.66
C ARG A 487 30.20 -2.97 -12.09
N ASP A 488 30.66 -3.84 -12.99
CA ASP A 488 30.85 -3.53 -14.41
C ASP A 488 29.51 -3.19 -15.10
N ASP A 489 28.49 -4.03 -14.94
CA ASP A 489 27.15 -3.81 -15.53
C ASP A 489 26.51 -2.52 -15.00
N ALA A 490 26.66 -2.20 -13.72
CA ALA A 490 26.19 -0.94 -13.14
C ALA A 490 26.96 0.27 -13.72
N GLY A 491 28.29 0.16 -13.83
CA GLY A 491 29.16 1.25 -14.34
C GLY A 491 28.89 1.56 -15.81
N GLU A 492 28.56 0.54 -16.59
CA GLU A 492 28.16 0.67 -17.99
C GLU A 492 26.67 1.03 -18.17
N ARG A 493 25.92 1.25 -17.08
CA ARG A 493 24.47 1.53 -17.08
C ARG A 493 23.64 0.47 -17.83
N LYS A 494 24.06 -0.79 -17.74
CA LYS A 494 23.32 -1.95 -18.25
C LYS A 494 22.22 -2.35 -17.26
N ASN A 495 21.35 -3.28 -17.68
CA ASN A 495 20.41 -3.90 -16.76
C ASN A 495 21.17 -4.75 -15.74
N VAL A 496 21.10 -4.37 -14.47
CA VAL A 496 21.82 -5.03 -13.36
C VAL A 496 21.14 -6.30 -12.83
N ILE A 497 19.87 -6.55 -13.16
CA ILE A 497 19.11 -7.70 -12.63
C ILE A 497 19.78 -9.05 -12.94
N PRO A 498 20.29 -9.34 -14.16
CA PRO A 498 21.03 -10.57 -14.43
C PRO A 498 22.26 -10.76 -13.54
N ALA A 499 23.07 -9.71 -13.33
CA ALA A 499 24.25 -9.77 -12.47
C ALA A 499 23.86 -9.91 -10.99
N MET A 500 22.79 -9.24 -10.54
CA MET A 500 22.23 -9.42 -9.20
C MET A 500 21.79 -10.86 -8.97
N ILE A 501 21.11 -11.51 -9.92
CA ILE A 501 20.72 -12.94 -9.82
C ILE A 501 21.95 -13.82 -9.61
N GLU A 502 23.04 -13.56 -10.33
CA GLU A 502 24.29 -14.32 -10.19
C GLU A 502 24.97 -14.09 -8.83
N ALA A 503 25.03 -12.83 -8.37
CA ALA A 503 25.58 -12.48 -7.08
C ALA A 503 24.77 -13.11 -5.93
N THR A 504 23.44 -13.06 -6.03
CA THR A 504 22.52 -13.72 -5.09
C THR A 504 22.72 -15.24 -5.07
N LYS A 505 22.87 -15.90 -6.23
CA LYS A 505 23.21 -17.33 -6.31
C LYS A 505 24.58 -17.67 -5.75
N ALA A 506 25.50 -16.71 -5.72
CA ALA A 506 26.79 -16.82 -5.05
C ALA A 506 26.72 -16.50 -3.54
N PHE A 507 25.52 -16.40 -2.96
CA PHE A 507 25.26 -16.04 -1.56
C PHE A 507 25.77 -14.63 -1.19
N GLY A 508 25.70 -13.70 -2.14
CA GLY A 508 25.79 -12.27 -1.87
C GLY A 508 24.56 -11.80 -1.11
N THR A 509 24.78 -10.95 -0.11
CA THR A 509 23.70 -10.38 0.70
C THR A 509 23.15 -9.10 0.10
N THR A 510 21.98 -8.66 0.57
CA THR A 510 21.32 -7.45 0.10
C THR A 510 22.21 -6.21 0.24
N GLY A 511 22.82 -6.02 1.40
CA GLY A 511 23.75 -4.91 1.63
C GLY A 511 24.99 -4.97 0.76
N GLU A 512 25.47 -6.16 0.40
CA GLU A 512 26.62 -6.32 -0.51
C GLU A 512 26.30 -5.99 -1.95
N LEU A 513 25.14 -6.43 -2.44
CA LEU A 513 24.68 -6.11 -3.79
C LEU A 513 24.38 -4.61 -3.93
N LEU A 514 23.62 -4.05 -2.99
CA LEU A 514 23.29 -2.62 -2.99
C LEU A 514 24.53 -1.75 -2.78
N GLY A 515 25.40 -2.12 -1.83
CA GLY A 515 26.63 -1.39 -1.56
C GLY A 515 27.55 -1.32 -2.78
N THR A 516 27.66 -2.42 -3.54
CA THR A 516 28.41 -2.43 -4.81
C THR A 516 27.84 -1.42 -5.81
N VAL A 517 26.52 -1.38 -5.97
CA VAL A 517 25.85 -0.44 -6.87
C VAL A 517 26.05 1.00 -6.38
N ARG A 518 25.97 1.24 -5.07
CA ARG A 518 26.19 2.56 -4.45
C ARG A 518 27.58 3.11 -4.75
N GLU A 519 28.63 2.29 -4.58
CA GLU A 519 30.02 2.69 -4.88
C GLU A 519 30.18 3.14 -6.34
N VAL A 520 29.56 2.44 -7.30
CA VAL A 520 29.59 2.80 -8.73
C VAL A 520 29.00 4.18 -8.99
N PHE A 521 27.94 4.55 -8.26
CA PHE A 521 27.30 5.85 -8.37
C PHE A 521 27.93 6.93 -7.47
N GLY A 522 29.07 6.64 -6.84
CA GLY A 522 29.83 7.59 -6.02
C GLY A 522 29.28 7.78 -4.61
N TYR A 523 28.38 6.91 -4.15
CA TYR A 523 27.90 6.89 -2.77
C TYR A 523 28.77 5.98 -1.90
N PRO A 524 28.79 6.19 -0.57
CA PRO A 524 29.38 5.23 0.36
C PRO A 524 28.76 3.83 0.19
N TYR A 525 29.60 2.80 0.27
CA TYR A 525 29.19 1.38 0.20
C TYR A 525 28.04 1.10 1.18
N ASP A 526 28.24 1.46 2.44
CA ASP A 526 27.23 1.37 3.48
C ASP A 526 26.44 2.68 3.56
N PRO A 527 25.10 2.65 3.48
CA PRO A 527 24.26 3.84 3.67
C PRO A 527 24.41 4.49 5.05
N MET A 528 24.94 3.78 6.05
CA MET A 528 25.22 4.31 7.39
C MET A 528 26.67 4.76 7.59
N GLU A 529 27.53 4.59 6.59
CA GLU A 529 28.96 4.95 6.65
C GLU A 529 29.74 4.29 7.81
N ILE A 530 29.36 3.07 8.19
CA ILE A 530 29.99 2.28 9.26
C ILE A 530 30.86 1.17 8.69
N LEU A 531 30.39 0.49 7.63
CA LEU A 531 31.10 -0.61 7.00
C LEU A 531 31.81 -0.19 5.71
N GLU A 532 33.03 -0.69 5.53
CA GLU A 532 33.77 -0.59 4.27
C GLU A 532 33.45 -1.75 3.33
N SER A 533 33.63 -1.53 2.03
CA SER A 533 33.38 -2.55 1.00
C SER A 533 34.35 -3.73 1.17
N PRO A 534 33.85 -4.98 1.29
CA PRO A 534 34.70 -6.17 1.37
C PRO A 534 35.22 -6.63 -0.01
N PHE A 535 34.90 -5.88 -1.08
CA PHE A 535 35.17 -6.21 -2.47
C PHE A 535 36.13 -5.23 -3.16
N GLN A 536 36.95 -4.53 -2.37
CA GLN A 536 38.08 -3.75 -2.87
C GLN A 536 39.20 -4.65 -3.39
#